data_AF-A0A969AQV0-F1
#
_entry.id   AF-A0A969AQV0-F1
#
_cell.length_a   1.000
_cell.length_b   1.000
_cell.length_c   1.000
_cell.angle_alpha   90.00
_cell.angle_beta   90.00
_cell.angle_gamma   90.00
#
_symmetry.space_group_name_H-M   'P 1'
#
loop_
_entity.id
_entity.type
_entity.pdbx_description
1 polymer ?
#
loop_
_entity_poly.entity_id
_entity_poly.type
_entity_poly.pdbx_seq_one_letter_code
_entity_poly.pdbx_strand_id
1 'polypeptide(L)'
;MDQYREDLKQSLDDAIAEVLERRYRQLQSKRNPLTDAWLKGLYLFHCRGESMGDIAHKIGLKAQYQVSRLLQLKAMRADIRQAMLQILAQRVSDSLKLMLSPERLAQLDRQIETILAEQVDDLLERAAIEASASRNCSHHSLYTRRLCQCLSQRVSP
;
A
#
# COMPACT_ATOMS: atom_id res chain seq x y z
N MET A 1 19.30 4.80 14.37
CA MET A 1 18.83 3.74 13.44
C MET A 1 17.38 3.36 13.68
N ASP A 2 16.88 3.39 14.93
CA ASP A 2 15.49 3.01 15.23
C ASP A 2 14.45 4.03 14.75
N GLN A 3 14.74 5.34 14.82
CA GLN A 3 13.83 6.38 14.36
C GLN A 3 13.48 6.25 12.87
N TYR A 4 14.49 6.14 12.00
CA TYR A 4 14.26 5.97 10.56
C TYR A 4 13.44 4.71 10.23
N ARG A 5 13.69 3.60 10.94
CA ARG A 5 12.93 2.36 10.75
C ARG A 5 11.47 2.55 11.15
N GLU A 6 11.21 3.33 12.17
CA GLU A 6 9.84 3.66 12.59
C GLU A 6 9.18 4.61 11.60
N ASP A 7 9.91 5.63 11.13
CA ASP A 7 9.44 6.56 10.11
C ASP A 7 9.06 5.81 8.82
N LEU A 8 9.87 4.83 8.41
CA LEU A 8 9.59 3.97 7.26
C LEU A 8 8.28 3.19 7.43
N LYS A 9 8.10 2.51 8.57
CA LYS A 9 6.90 1.71 8.84
C LYS A 9 5.65 2.60 8.89
N GLN A 10 5.72 3.68 9.64
CA GLN A 10 4.59 4.57 9.81
C GLN A 10 4.28 5.33 8.52
N SER A 11 5.26 5.60 7.65
CA SER A 11 5.02 6.15 6.31
C SER A 11 4.30 5.16 5.42
N LEU A 12 4.64 3.88 5.52
CA LEU A 12 3.93 2.81 4.82
C LEU A 12 2.47 2.69 5.31
N ASP A 13 2.21 2.77 6.62
CA ASP A 13 0.85 2.72 7.16
C ASP A 13 0.00 3.88 6.70
N ASP A 14 0.54 5.09 6.80
CA ASP A 14 -0.14 6.31 6.39
C ASP A 14 -0.43 6.28 4.88
N ALA A 15 0.54 5.85 4.07
CA ALA A 15 0.34 5.70 2.62
C ALA A 15 -0.72 4.65 2.29
N ILE A 16 -0.72 3.49 2.97
CA ILE A 16 -1.76 2.47 2.80
C ILE A 16 -3.13 3.04 3.17
N ALA A 17 -3.25 3.69 4.33
CA ALA A 17 -4.50 4.25 4.82
C ALA A 17 -5.03 5.34 3.88
N GLU A 18 -4.17 6.23 3.41
CA GLU A 18 -4.52 7.29 2.46
C GLU A 18 -5.03 6.72 1.14
N VAL A 19 -4.29 5.77 0.54
CA VAL A 19 -4.68 5.16 -0.74
C VAL A 19 -5.98 4.36 -0.60
N LEU A 20 -6.13 3.60 0.49
CA LEU A 20 -7.36 2.85 0.75
C LEU A 20 -8.56 3.79 0.87
N GLU A 21 -8.44 4.83 1.67
CA GLU A 21 -9.49 5.81 1.90
C GLU A 21 -9.85 6.57 0.63
N ARG A 22 -8.84 7.05 -0.11
CA ARG A 22 -9.01 7.77 -1.37
C ARG A 22 -9.76 6.91 -2.38
N ARG A 23 -9.35 5.66 -2.58
CA ARG A 23 -10.01 4.74 -3.53
C ARG A 23 -11.42 4.35 -3.07
N TYR A 24 -11.62 4.11 -1.77
CA TYR A 24 -12.95 3.82 -1.22
C TYR A 24 -13.91 4.98 -1.48
N ARG A 25 -13.53 6.23 -1.15
CA ARG A 25 -14.35 7.43 -1.41
C ARG A 25 -14.60 7.65 -2.90
N GLN A 26 -13.64 7.37 -3.77
CA GLN A 26 -13.83 7.45 -5.23
C GLN A 26 -14.88 6.44 -5.73
N LEU A 27 -14.91 5.22 -5.19
CA LEU A 27 -15.93 4.23 -5.52
C LEU A 27 -17.30 4.63 -4.95
N GLN A 28 -17.32 5.10 -3.70
CA GLN A 28 -18.55 5.52 -3.01
C GLN A 28 -19.20 6.74 -3.67
N SER A 29 -18.42 7.77 -4.02
CA SER A 29 -18.91 8.98 -4.71
C SER A 29 -19.52 8.67 -6.09
N LYS A 30 -19.02 7.63 -6.76
CA LYS A 30 -19.59 7.11 -8.02
C LYS A 30 -20.77 6.16 -7.80
N ARG A 31 -21.22 5.98 -6.56
CA ARG A 31 -22.26 5.01 -6.14
C ARG A 31 -22.00 3.61 -6.71
N ASN A 32 -20.72 3.21 -6.74
CA ASN A 32 -20.35 1.92 -7.30
C ASN A 32 -20.87 0.80 -6.39
N PRO A 33 -21.70 -0.14 -6.88
CA PRO A 33 -22.23 -1.23 -6.06
C PRO A 33 -21.13 -2.20 -5.58
N LEU A 34 -19.94 -2.14 -6.16
CA LEU A 34 -18.79 -2.97 -5.80
C LEU A 34 -17.87 -2.31 -4.75
N THR A 35 -18.29 -1.21 -4.13
CA THR A 35 -17.47 -0.49 -3.14
C THR A 35 -17.05 -1.40 -1.97
N ASP A 36 -17.99 -2.12 -1.37
CA ASP A 36 -17.68 -3.04 -0.27
C ASP A 36 -17.03 -4.34 -0.77
N ALA A 37 -17.41 -4.79 -1.97
CA ALA A 37 -16.79 -5.92 -2.64
C ALA A 37 -15.29 -5.69 -2.91
N TRP A 38 -14.90 -4.45 -3.21
CA TRP A 38 -13.51 -4.06 -3.39
C TRP A 38 -12.70 -4.24 -2.11
N LEU A 39 -13.19 -3.72 -0.98
CA LEU A 39 -12.49 -3.84 0.30
C LEU A 39 -12.41 -5.30 0.77
N LYS A 40 -13.51 -6.05 0.66
CA LYS A 40 -13.55 -7.48 0.97
C LYS A 40 -12.61 -8.28 0.07
N GLY A 41 -12.58 -7.98 -1.22
CA GLY A 41 -11.69 -8.64 -2.18
C GLY A 41 -10.22 -8.41 -1.88
N LEU A 42 -9.83 -7.19 -1.48
CA LEU A 42 -8.46 -6.90 -1.01
C LEU A 42 -8.09 -7.74 0.21
N TYR A 43 -9.00 -7.84 1.20
CA TYR A 43 -8.78 -8.65 2.39
C TYR A 43 -8.64 -10.15 2.06
N LEU A 44 -9.53 -10.70 1.24
CA LEU A 44 -9.46 -12.11 0.83
C LEU A 44 -8.17 -12.42 0.06
N PHE A 45 -7.74 -11.51 -0.81
CA PHE A 45 -6.50 -11.69 -1.57
C PHE A 45 -5.27 -11.62 -0.67
N HIS A 46 -5.08 -10.50 0.03
CA HIS A 46 -3.83 -10.24 0.77
C HIS A 46 -3.75 -10.97 2.11
N CYS A 47 -4.87 -11.11 2.82
CA CYS A 47 -4.88 -11.58 4.20
C CYS A 47 -5.32 -13.03 4.35
N ARG A 48 -6.07 -13.54 3.37
CA ARG A 48 -6.51 -14.94 3.34
C ARG A 48 -5.81 -15.75 2.25
N GLY A 49 -5.04 -15.11 1.37
CA GLY A 49 -4.29 -15.78 0.30
C GLY A 49 -5.19 -16.48 -0.73
N GLU A 50 -6.43 -16.01 -0.88
CA GLU A 50 -7.40 -16.65 -1.75
C GLU A 50 -7.15 -16.32 -3.23
N SER A 51 -7.47 -17.27 -4.11
CA SER A 51 -7.31 -17.06 -5.54
C SER A 51 -8.35 -16.08 -6.08
N MET A 52 -8.03 -15.38 -7.18
CA MET A 52 -8.99 -14.47 -7.84
C MET A 52 -10.28 -15.18 -8.27
N GLY A 53 -10.21 -16.48 -8.59
CA GLY A 53 -11.40 -17.29 -8.89
C GLY A 53 -12.29 -17.47 -7.66
N ASP A 54 -11.72 -17.87 -6.53
CA ASP A 54 -12.46 -18.06 -5.27
C ASP A 54 -13.05 -16.74 -4.76
N ILE A 55 -12.28 -15.66 -4.87
CA ILE A 55 -12.72 -14.31 -4.50
C ILE A 55 -13.92 -13.89 -5.34
N ALA A 56 -13.92 -14.15 -6.66
CA ALA A 56 -15.01 -13.74 -7.54
C ALA A 56 -16.36 -14.24 -7.01
N HIS A 57 -16.43 -15.53 -6.67
CA HIS A 57 -17.64 -16.14 -6.10
C HIS A 57 -18.05 -15.50 -4.76
N LYS A 58 -17.09 -15.17 -3.89
CA LYS A 58 -17.34 -14.59 -2.55
C LYS A 58 -17.75 -13.12 -2.54
N ILE A 59 -17.49 -12.40 -3.63
CA ILE A 59 -17.83 -10.97 -3.78
C ILE A 59 -18.86 -10.71 -4.90
N GLY A 60 -19.54 -11.76 -5.38
CA GLY A 60 -20.64 -11.64 -6.34
C GLY A 60 -20.21 -11.37 -7.78
N LEU A 61 -18.95 -11.61 -8.13
CA LEU A 61 -18.44 -11.53 -9.49
C LEU A 61 -18.44 -12.92 -10.15
N LYS A 62 -18.47 -12.94 -11.49
CA LYS A 62 -18.63 -14.17 -12.28
C LYS A 62 -17.29 -14.78 -12.71
N ALA A 63 -16.22 -13.99 -12.71
CA ALA A 63 -14.93 -14.42 -13.24
C ALA A 63 -13.74 -13.72 -12.57
N GLN A 64 -12.60 -14.42 -12.54
CA GLN A 64 -11.33 -13.92 -11.99
C GLN A 64 -10.87 -12.57 -12.59
N TYR A 65 -11.09 -12.35 -13.89
CA TYR A 65 -10.64 -11.12 -14.55
C TYR A 65 -11.39 -9.89 -14.04
N GLN A 66 -12.65 -10.07 -13.58
CA GLN A 66 -13.44 -9.00 -12.99
C GLN A 66 -12.87 -8.61 -11.63
N VAL A 67 -12.37 -9.58 -10.85
CA VAL A 67 -11.69 -9.31 -9.58
C VAL A 67 -10.37 -8.57 -9.84
N SER A 68 -9.55 -9.02 -10.79
CA SER A 68 -8.30 -8.32 -11.14
C SER A 68 -8.55 -6.87 -11.56
N ARG A 69 -9.62 -6.62 -12.33
CA ARG A 69 -10.04 -5.27 -12.74
C ARG A 69 -10.62 -4.45 -11.59
N LEU A 70 -11.29 -5.07 -10.63
CA LEU A 70 -11.81 -4.40 -9.43
C LEU A 70 -10.67 -4.00 -8.48
N LEU A 71 -9.77 -4.93 -8.15
CA LEU A 71 -8.72 -4.71 -7.16
C LEU A 71 -7.58 -3.83 -7.70
N GLN A 72 -7.27 -3.94 -9.00
CA GLN A 72 -6.20 -3.19 -9.67
C GLN A 72 -4.89 -3.15 -8.87
N LEU A 73 -4.43 -4.31 -8.39
CA LEU A 73 -3.33 -4.42 -7.42
C LEU A 73 -2.02 -3.74 -7.88
N LYS A 74 -1.71 -3.79 -9.17
CA LYS A 74 -0.55 -3.08 -9.73
C LYS A 74 -0.67 -1.56 -9.57
N ALA A 75 -1.83 -0.99 -9.93
CA ALA A 75 -2.07 0.42 -9.76
C ALA A 75 -2.11 0.81 -8.27
N MET A 76 -2.67 -0.04 -7.41
CA MET A 76 -2.71 0.21 -5.96
C MET A 76 -1.30 0.28 -5.37
N ARG A 77 -0.40 -0.64 -5.75
CA ARG A 77 1.00 -0.57 -5.31
C ARG A 77 1.71 0.69 -5.82
N ALA A 78 1.45 1.10 -7.05
CA ALA A 78 2.01 2.34 -7.60
C ALA A 78 1.52 3.58 -6.84
N ASP A 79 0.24 3.64 -6.49
CA ASP A 79 -0.32 4.72 -5.69
C ASP A 79 0.30 4.76 -4.28
N ILE A 80 0.46 3.60 -3.64
CA ILE A 80 1.07 3.50 -2.31
C ILE A 80 2.55 3.89 -2.35
N ARG A 81 3.28 3.49 -3.40
CA ARG A 81 4.66 3.92 -3.65
C ARG A 81 4.77 5.44 -3.64
N GLN A 82 3.93 6.09 -4.45
CA GLN A 82 3.97 7.53 -4.61
C GLN A 82 3.65 8.26 -3.29
N ALA A 83 2.59 7.83 -2.59
CA ALA A 83 2.23 8.41 -1.30
C ALA A 83 3.32 8.19 -0.24
N MET A 84 3.86 6.97 -0.16
CA MET A 84 4.90 6.61 0.79
C MET A 84 6.17 7.44 0.59
N LEU A 85 6.59 7.66 -0.67
CA LEU A 85 7.77 8.48 -0.96
C LEU A 85 7.59 9.92 -0.49
N GLN A 86 6.42 10.50 -0.76
CA GLN A 86 6.11 11.86 -0.32
C GLN A 86 6.11 11.97 1.21
N ILE A 87 5.45 11.04 1.90
CA ILE A 87 5.35 11.04 3.37
C ILE A 87 6.73 10.82 4.01
N LEU A 88 7.50 9.86 3.51
CA LEU A 88 8.80 9.51 4.08
C LEU A 88 9.82 10.62 3.86
N ALA A 89 9.86 11.21 2.66
CA ALA A 89 10.73 12.34 2.38
C ALA A 89 10.41 13.51 3.32
N GLN A 90 9.12 13.85 3.48
CA GLN A 90 8.69 14.90 4.39
C GLN A 90 9.16 14.67 5.83
N ARG A 91 9.02 13.45 6.35
CA ARG A 91 9.45 13.10 7.72
C ARG A 91 10.96 13.15 7.93
N VAL A 92 11.71 12.67 6.94
CA VAL A 92 13.18 12.75 6.97
C VAL A 92 13.61 14.21 6.94
N SER A 93 13.05 15.03 6.06
CA SER A 93 13.36 16.45 6.00
C SER A 93 12.96 17.18 7.29
N ASP A 94 11.81 16.87 7.90
CA ASP A 94 11.38 17.45 9.17
C ASP A 94 12.32 17.08 10.34
N SER A 95 12.85 15.86 10.35
CA SER A 95 13.85 15.44 11.32
C SER A 95 15.18 16.19 11.15
N LEU A 96 15.55 16.51 9.89
CA LEU A 96 16.78 17.21 9.55
C LEU A 96 16.69 18.73 9.71
N LYS A 97 15.50 19.33 9.66
CA LYS A 97 15.27 20.76 9.94
C LYS A 97 15.76 21.17 11.33
N LEU A 98 15.76 20.25 12.30
CA LEU A 98 16.28 20.49 13.65
C LEU A 98 17.82 20.57 13.69
N MET A 99 18.50 20.17 12.62
CA MET A 99 19.95 19.99 12.56
C MET A 99 20.63 20.79 11.45
N LEU A 100 19.90 21.23 10.42
CA LEU A 100 20.46 21.84 9.21
C LEU A 100 19.82 23.19 8.88
N SER A 101 20.60 24.04 8.19
CA SER A 101 20.06 25.27 7.61
C SER A 101 19.15 24.96 6.41
N PRO A 102 18.17 25.83 6.10
CA PRO A 102 17.23 25.62 5.00
C PRO A 102 17.90 25.39 3.64
N GLU A 103 19.02 26.07 3.38
CA GLU A 103 19.76 25.97 2.10
C GLU A 103 20.44 24.61 1.95
N ARG A 104 21.01 24.08 3.04
CA ARG A 104 21.62 22.74 3.04
C ARG A 104 20.56 21.65 2.94
N LEU A 105 19.40 21.86 3.57
CA LEU A 105 18.27 20.94 3.49
C LEU A 105 17.77 20.81 2.05
N ALA A 106 17.54 21.94 1.36
CA ALA A 106 17.07 21.95 -0.03
C ALA A 106 18.02 21.25 -1.01
N GLN A 107 19.33 21.31 -0.75
CA GLN A 107 20.34 20.61 -1.56
C GLN A 107 20.30 19.09 -1.32
N LEU A 108 20.01 18.66 -0.09
CA LEU A 108 19.96 17.26 0.30
C LEU A 108 18.62 16.60 -0.06
N ASP A 109 17.52 17.35 -0.13
CA ASP A 109 16.18 16.81 -0.40
C ASP A 109 16.14 15.95 -1.67
N ARG A 110 16.79 16.38 -2.76
CA ARG A 110 16.83 15.57 -4.01
C ARG A 110 17.64 14.27 -3.87
N GLN A 111 18.70 14.28 -3.07
CA GLN A 111 19.51 13.09 -2.82
C GLN A 111 18.76 12.12 -1.89
N ILE A 112 18.07 12.67 -0.90
CA ILE A 112 17.19 11.93 0.01
C ILE A 112 16.09 11.25 -0.80
N GLU A 113 15.35 11.97 -1.64
CA GLU A 113 14.30 11.39 -2.49
C GLU A 113 14.81 10.22 -3.34
N THR A 114 15.99 10.35 -3.94
CA THR A 114 16.60 9.29 -4.76
C THR A 114 16.90 8.04 -3.93
N ILE A 115 17.53 8.20 -2.77
CA ILE A 115 17.89 7.08 -1.89
C ILE A 115 16.63 6.40 -1.31
N LEU A 116 15.62 7.21 -0.95
CA LEU A 116 14.36 6.69 -0.44
C LEU A 116 13.58 5.94 -1.54
N ALA A 117 13.64 6.41 -2.79
CA ALA A 117 13.02 5.74 -3.93
C ALA A 117 13.48 4.28 -4.04
N GLU A 118 14.79 4.03 -4.03
CA GLU A 118 15.33 2.67 -4.12
C GLU A 118 14.82 1.76 -2.99
N GLN A 119 14.74 2.27 -1.76
CA GLN A 119 14.25 1.47 -0.62
C GLN A 119 12.74 1.18 -0.68
N VAL A 120 11.93 2.16 -1.09
CA VAL A 120 10.50 1.96 -1.28
C VAL A 120 10.25 0.99 -2.43
N ASP A 121 11.07 1.04 -3.48
CA ASP A 121 11.01 0.17 -4.63
C ASP A 121 11.24 -1.27 -4.24
N ASP A 122 12.32 -1.54 -3.53
CA ASP A 122 12.63 -2.88 -3.02
C ASP A 122 11.51 -3.43 -2.13
N LEU A 123 10.91 -2.58 -1.30
CA LEU A 123 9.79 -2.97 -0.42
C LEU A 123 8.56 -3.39 -1.23
N LEU A 124 8.22 -2.65 -2.28
CA LEU A 124 7.04 -2.90 -3.10
C LEU A 124 7.26 -3.93 -4.22
N GLU A 125 8.49 -4.09 -4.70
CA GLU A 125 8.91 -5.17 -5.60
C GLU A 125 8.69 -6.52 -4.91
N ARG A 126 9.14 -6.66 -3.66
CA ARG A 126 8.87 -7.86 -2.84
C ARG A 126 7.37 -8.14 -2.70
N ALA A 127 6.57 -7.10 -2.49
CA ALA A 127 5.12 -7.24 -2.43
C ALA A 127 4.50 -7.64 -3.77
N ALA A 128 5.05 -7.17 -4.90
CA ALA A 128 4.62 -7.53 -6.23
C ALA A 128 4.94 -9.01 -6.54
N ILE A 129 6.16 -9.46 -6.19
CA ILE A 129 6.59 -10.85 -6.31
C ILE A 129 5.66 -11.75 -5.49
N GLU A 130 5.40 -11.42 -4.22
CA GLU A 130 4.47 -12.16 -3.36
C GLU A 130 3.06 -12.26 -3.95
N ALA A 131 2.55 -11.17 -4.51
CA ALA A 131 1.22 -11.16 -5.13
C ALA A 131 1.15 -11.99 -6.43
N SER A 132 2.29 -12.24 -7.08
CA SER A 132 2.39 -13.00 -8.33
C SER A 132 2.72 -14.48 -8.12
N ALA A 133 3.30 -14.83 -6.97
CA ALA A 133 3.62 -16.21 -6.62
C ALA A 133 2.34 -17.01 -6.33
N SER A 134 2.30 -18.26 -6.77
CA SER A 134 1.16 -19.16 -6.55
C SER A 134 1.06 -19.62 -5.09
N ARG A 135 -0.11 -20.20 -4.74
CA ARG A 135 -0.53 -20.64 -3.39
C ARG A 135 0.63 -21.12 -2.51
N ASN A 136 0.69 -20.56 -1.29
CA ASN A 136 1.61 -20.86 -0.18
C ASN A 136 2.87 -20.00 -0.05
N CYS A 137 3.07 -18.97 -0.87
CA CYS A 137 3.96 -17.89 -0.43
C CYS A 137 3.28 -17.14 0.71
N SER A 138 3.62 -17.55 1.93
CA SER A 138 3.24 -16.87 3.16
C SER A 138 3.44 -15.37 2.97
N HIS A 139 2.35 -14.62 2.90
CA HIS A 139 2.33 -13.18 2.66
C HIS A 139 2.99 -12.44 3.84
N HIS A 140 4.32 -12.42 3.83
CA HIS A 140 5.14 -12.07 4.98
C HIS A 140 5.91 -10.77 4.78
N SER A 141 5.86 -10.15 3.60
CA SER A 141 6.41 -8.82 3.39
C SER A 141 5.82 -7.84 4.41
N LEU A 142 6.63 -6.86 4.77
CA LEU A 142 6.19 -5.75 5.60
C LEU A 142 4.94 -5.10 5.01
N TYR A 143 4.91 -4.90 3.69
CA TYR A 143 3.74 -4.41 2.95
C TYR A 143 2.48 -5.21 3.27
N THR A 144 2.48 -6.53 3.05
CA THR A 144 1.25 -7.31 3.21
C THR A 144 0.81 -7.37 4.68
N ARG A 145 1.76 -7.45 5.62
CA ARG A 145 1.44 -7.40 7.06
C ARG A 145 0.76 -6.10 7.45
N ARG A 146 1.31 -4.95 7.05
CA ARG A 146 0.73 -3.63 7.36
C ARG A 146 -0.59 -3.40 6.63
N LEU A 147 -0.70 -3.82 5.37
CA LEU A 147 -1.94 -3.75 4.61
C LEU A 147 -3.05 -4.57 5.28
N CYS A 148 -2.74 -5.78 5.74
CA CYS A 148 -3.72 -6.61 6.42
C CYS A 148 -4.17 -6.07 7.77
N GLN A 149 -3.27 -5.41 8.52
CA GLN A 149 -3.65 -4.69 9.73
C GLN A 149 -4.61 -3.54 9.43
N CYS A 150 -4.38 -2.79 8.34
CA CYS A 150 -5.30 -1.73 7.92
C CYS A 150 -6.65 -2.28 7.43
N LEU A 151 -6.64 -3.40 6.71
CA LEU A 151 -7.86 -4.02 6.16
C LEU A 151 -8.71 -4.69 7.24
N SER A 152 -8.09 -5.36 8.23
CA SER A 152 -8.83 -6.04 9.30
C SER A 152 -9.60 -5.08 10.20
N GLN A 153 -9.13 -3.83 10.32
CA GLN A 153 -9.85 -2.77 11.05
C GLN A 153 -11.06 -2.24 10.26
N ARG A 154 -11.08 -2.41 8.93
CA ARG A 154 -12.12 -1.86 8.03
C ARG A 154 -13.13 -2.92 7.57
N VAL A 155 -12.72 -4.18 7.54
CA VAL A 155 -13.59 -5.32 7.23
C VAL A 155 -14.02 -5.93 8.56
N SER A 156 -15.18 -5.53 9.08
CA SER A 156 -15.80 -6.25 10.21
C SER A 156 -16.21 -7.67 9.75
N PRO A 157 -16.10 -8.68 10.63
CA PRO A 157 -16.63 -10.02 10.37
C PRO A 157 -18.16 -10.03 10.20
#